data_AF-A0A1Y1N372-F1
#
_entry.id   AF-A0A1Y1N372-F1
#
_cell.length_a   1.000
_cell.length_b   1.000
_cell.length_c   1.000
_cell.angle_alpha   90.00
_cell.angle_beta   90.00
_cell.angle_gamma   90.00
#
_symmetry.space_group_name_H-M   'P 1'
#
loop_
_entity.id
_entity.type
_entity.pdbx_description
1 polymer ?
#
loop_
_entity_poly.entity_id
_entity_poly.type
_entity_poly.pdbx_seq_one_letter_code
_entity_poly.pdbx_strand_id
1 'polypeptide(L)'
;MNWYNLFLTVAFIFFLFCYIPITIKKTSNSHGDFNRFLERYNKTYDDDKQYQEHYAAFKNSTDSIAKLNNNRKSKLSALYGLTKFSDMTESEFKDRYLQSDLPTRITNRKLRRSRDGGRHKHHHRNKRATTTTIPLKFDWRERGIVTKVNNQKKCGACWAFSTVQNMESMYALKYKNLTSLSVQQAIDCARYDNDGCNGGDDCTFFAVAEGLQCESVF
;
A
#
# COMPACT_ATOMS: atom_id res chain seq x y z
N MET A 1 -60.31 -37.69 -12.52
CA MET A 1 -59.60 -36.42 -12.27
C MET A 1 -59.45 -35.72 -13.61
N ASN A 2 -60.06 -34.54 -13.80
CA ASN A 2 -60.17 -33.91 -15.12
C ASN A 2 -58.77 -33.45 -15.58
N TRP A 3 -58.32 -33.85 -16.77
CA TRP A 3 -56.95 -33.56 -17.26
C TRP A 3 -56.68 -32.05 -17.30
N TYR A 4 -57.74 -31.27 -17.52
CA TYR A 4 -57.74 -29.82 -17.41
C TYR A 4 -57.28 -29.31 -16.03
N ASN A 5 -57.75 -29.92 -14.94
CA ASN A 5 -57.37 -29.53 -13.58
C ASN A 5 -55.92 -29.93 -13.26
N LEU A 6 -55.43 -31.03 -13.84
CA LEU A 6 -54.01 -31.42 -13.73
C LEU A 6 -53.13 -30.42 -14.50
N PHE A 7 -53.56 -30.01 -15.70
CA PHE A 7 -52.83 -29.02 -16.49
C PHE A 7 -52.79 -27.66 -15.80
N LEU A 8 -53.91 -27.19 -15.26
CA LEU A 8 -53.98 -25.92 -14.53
C LEU A 8 -53.12 -25.91 -13.26
N THR A 9 -53.09 -27.02 -12.52
CA THR A 9 -52.26 -27.11 -11.30
C THR A 9 -50.77 -27.13 -11.62
N VAL A 10 -50.35 -27.86 -12.66
CA VAL A 10 -48.95 -27.87 -13.12
C VAL A 10 -48.54 -26.51 -13.67
N ALA A 11 -49.40 -25.87 -14.47
CA ALA A 11 -49.15 -24.53 -14.98
C ALA A 11 -49.01 -23.52 -13.83
N PHE A 12 -49.91 -23.56 -12.84
CA PHE A 12 -49.85 -22.67 -11.68
C PHE A 12 -48.55 -22.83 -10.88
N ILE A 13 -48.10 -24.06 -10.65
CA ILE A 13 -46.81 -24.33 -9.98
C ILE A 13 -45.64 -23.79 -10.82
N PHE A 14 -45.66 -24.01 -12.14
CA PHE A 14 -44.63 -23.49 -13.04
C PHE A 14 -44.56 -21.95 -13.01
N PHE A 15 -45.73 -21.28 -13.00
CA PHE A 15 -45.82 -19.83 -12.85
C PHE A 15 -45.32 -19.35 -11.46
N LEU A 16 -45.59 -20.08 -10.38
CA LEU A 16 -45.06 -19.75 -9.05
C LEU A 16 -43.52 -19.80 -9.01
N PHE A 17 -42.88 -20.77 -9.68
CA PHE A 17 -41.42 -20.89 -9.68
C PHE A 17 -40.72 -19.98 -10.71
N CYS A 18 -41.37 -19.62 -11.82
CA CYS A 18 -40.78 -18.74 -12.84
C CYS A 18 -40.86 -17.24 -12.48
N TYR A 19 -41.80 -16.84 -11.62
CA TYR A 19 -42.01 -15.42 -11.26
C TYR A 19 -41.42 -15.01 -9.91
N ILE A 20 -40.85 -15.93 -9.14
CA ILE A 20 -40.02 -15.58 -7.99
C ILE A 20 -38.59 -15.42 -8.50
N PRO A 21 -38.07 -14.19 -8.68
CA PRO A 21 -36.66 -14.00 -9.01
C PRO A 21 -35.85 -14.51 -7.83
N ILE A 22 -35.31 -15.73 -7.95
CA ILE A 22 -34.30 -16.23 -7.03
C ILE A 22 -33.08 -15.34 -7.22
N THR A 23 -33.03 -14.27 -6.44
CA THR A 23 -31.90 -13.35 -6.43
C THR A 23 -30.86 -14.03 -5.56
N ILE A 24 -30.06 -14.93 -6.14
CA ILE A 24 -28.87 -15.45 -5.48
C ILE A 24 -27.96 -14.25 -5.27
N LYS A 25 -27.94 -13.68 -4.06
CA LYS A 25 -26.88 -12.74 -3.68
C LYS A 25 -25.58 -13.52 -3.87
N LYS A 26 -24.79 -13.13 -4.88
CA LYS A 26 -23.45 -13.67 -5.09
C LYS A 26 -22.64 -13.32 -3.85
N THR A 27 -22.57 -14.24 -2.90
CA THR A 27 -21.67 -14.16 -1.76
C THR A 27 -20.26 -14.26 -2.33
N SER A 28 -19.52 -13.14 -2.33
CA SER A 28 -18.16 -13.03 -2.90
C SER A 28 -17.08 -13.75 -2.06
N ASN A 29 -17.48 -14.82 -1.38
CA ASN A 29 -16.78 -15.43 -0.26
C ASN A 29 -16.71 -16.95 -0.45
N SER A 30 -16.79 -17.44 -1.68
CA SER A 30 -16.69 -18.87 -2.00
C SER A 30 -15.23 -19.32 -2.12
N HIS A 31 -14.97 -20.61 -1.95
CA HIS A 31 -13.65 -21.19 -2.25
C HIS A 31 -13.21 -20.89 -3.69
N GLY A 32 -14.16 -20.86 -4.64
CA GLY A 32 -13.86 -20.49 -6.03
C GLY A 32 -13.38 -19.05 -6.17
N ASP A 33 -13.87 -18.11 -5.35
CA ASP A 33 -13.41 -16.71 -5.35
C ASP A 33 -12.00 -16.60 -4.76
N PHE A 34 -11.71 -17.36 -3.71
CA PHE A 34 -10.39 -17.40 -3.11
C PHE A 34 -9.36 -18.05 -4.05
N ASN A 35 -9.69 -19.15 -4.73
CA ASN A 35 -8.79 -19.77 -5.70
C ASN A 35 -8.38 -18.79 -6.82
N ARG A 36 -9.34 -18.03 -7.38
CA ARG A 36 -9.02 -16.99 -8.37
C ARG A 36 -8.17 -15.86 -7.79
N PHE A 37 -8.34 -15.55 -6.51
CA PHE A 37 -7.48 -14.60 -5.81
C PHE A 37 -6.05 -15.15 -5.66
N LEU A 38 -5.88 -16.42 -5.30
CA LEU A 38 -4.57 -17.07 -5.20
C LEU A 38 -3.87 -17.10 -6.54
N GLU A 39 -4.57 -17.46 -7.62
CA GLU A 39 -4.04 -17.40 -8.99
C GLU A 39 -3.61 -15.98 -9.37
N ARG A 40 -4.48 -14.99 -9.14
CA ARG A 40 -4.22 -13.58 -9.49
C ARG A 40 -2.96 -13.03 -8.82
N TYR A 41 -2.68 -13.43 -7.59
CA TYR A 41 -1.55 -12.93 -6.81
C TYR A 41 -0.41 -13.94 -6.67
N ASN A 42 -0.46 -15.04 -7.43
CA ASN A 42 0.51 -16.14 -7.41
C ASN A 42 0.85 -16.61 -5.99
N LYS A 43 -0.19 -17.00 -5.24
CA LYS A 43 -0.08 -17.42 -3.84
C LYS A 43 -0.25 -18.92 -3.68
N THR A 44 0.54 -19.48 -2.79
CA THR A 44 0.51 -20.89 -2.36
C THR A 44 0.67 -20.94 -0.85
N TYR A 45 0.17 -22.01 -0.24
CA TYR A 45 0.29 -22.28 1.18
C TYR A 45 0.84 -23.69 1.40
N ASP A 46 1.63 -23.84 2.46
CA ASP A 46 2.38 -25.08 2.72
C ASP A 46 1.47 -26.18 3.29
N ASP A 47 0.43 -25.80 4.04
CA ASP A 47 -0.49 -26.72 4.70
C ASP A 47 -1.94 -26.21 4.73
N ASP A 48 -2.85 -27.12 5.04
CA ASP A 48 -4.29 -26.84 5.11
C ASP A 48 -4.63 -25.83 6.21
N LYS A 49 -3.88 -25.81 7.32
CA LYS A 49 -4.14 -24.88 8.43
C LYS A 49 -3.90 -23.44 7.98
N GLN A 50 -2.76 -23.18 7.34
CA GLN A 50 -2.40 -21.91 6.75
C GLN A 50 -3.41 -21.52 5.65
N TYR A 51 -3.79 -22.46 4.78
CA TYR A 51 -4.83 -22.21 3.77
C TYR A 51 -6.15 -21.73 4.42
N GLN A 52 -6.64 -22.41 5.46
CA GLN A 52 -7.90 -22.05 6.12
C GLN A 52 -7.81 -20.71 6.85
N GLU A 53 -6.67 -20.41 7.50
CA GLU A 53 -6.43 -19.12 8.15
C GLU A 53 -6.48 -17.96 7.14
N HIS A 54 -5.78 -18.09 6.02
CA HIS A 54 -5.78 -17.08 4.96
C HIS A 54 -7.12 -17.00 4.22
N TYR A 55 -7.84 -18.11 4.05
CA TYR A 55 -9.19 -18.09 3.50
C TYR A 55 -10.16 -17.33 4.41
N ALA A 56 -10.07 -17.53 5.74
CA ALA A 56 -10.87 -16.78 6.70
C ALA A 56 -10.55 -15.27 6.66
N ALA A 57 -9.27 -14.91 6.60
CA ALA A 57 -8.85 -13.52 6.44
C ALA A 57 -9.32 -12.91 5.11
N PHE A 58 -9.31 -13.70 4.02
CA PHE A 58 -9.87 -13.30 2.73
C PHE A 58 -11.35 -12.94 2.82
N LYS A 59 -12.16 -13.78 3.47
CA LYS A 59 -13.59 -13.50 3.69
C LYS A 59 -13.81 -12.23 4.53
N ASN A 60 -13.00 -12.02 5.55
CA ASN A 60 -13.08 -10.80 6.36
C ASN A 60 -12.75 -9.55 5.54
N SER A 61 -11.77 -9.64 4.64
CA SER A 61 -11.40 -8.54 3.76
C SER A 61 -12.47 -8.24 2.71
N THR A 62 -13.09 -9.25 2.10
CA THR A 62 -14.17 -9.04 1.12
C THR A 62 -15.39 -8.39 1.78
N ASP A 63 -15.76 -8.82 2.98
CA ASP A 63 -16.83 -8.20 3.77
C ASP A 63 -16.51 -6.74 4.14
N SER A 64 -15.25 -6.48 4.53
CA SER A 64 -14.77 -5.12 4.83
C SER A 64 -14.79 -4.21 3.60
N ILE A 65 -14.35 -4.71 2.45
CA ILE A 65 -14.39 -4.01 1.16
C ILE A 65 -15.84 -3.66 0.80
N ALA A 66 -16.76 -4.62 0.90
CA ALA A 66 -18.18 -4.40 0.61
C ALA A 66 -18.77 -3.33 1.53
N LYS A 67 -18.50 -3.41 2.83
CA LYS A 67 -18.93 -2.41 3.82
C LYS A 67 -18.39 -1.02 3.52
N LEU A 68 -17.09 -0.89 3.25
CA LEU A 68 -16.46 0.39 2.94
C LEU A 68 -17.00 0.99 1.64
N ASN A 69 -17.22 0.17 0.61
CA ASN A 69 -17.76 0.61 -0.66
C ASN A 69 -19.23 1.04 -0.56
N ASN A 70 -20.04 0.36 0.25
CA ASN A 70 -21.44 0.74 0.51
C ASN A 70 -21.55 2.07 1.28
N ASN A 71 -20.53 2.43 2.07
CA ASN A 71 -20.48 3.66 2.86
C ASN A 71 -19.86 4.86 2.12
N ARG A 72 -19.58 4.75 0.81
CA ARG A 72 -18.99 5.83 0.03
C ARG A 72 -19.97 6.99 -0.11
N LYS A 73 -19.52 8.19 0.28
CA LYS A 73 -20.34 9.42 0.22
C LYS A 73 -20.38 10.06 -1.17
N SER A 74 -19.37 9.80 -2.00
CA SER A 74 -19.28 10.36 -3.35
C SER A 74 -18.43 9.48 -4.26
N LYS A 75 -18.50 9.76 -5.57
CA LYS A 75 -17.62 9.14 -6.56
C LYS A 75 -16.13 9.48 -6.35
N LEU A 76 -15.83 10.59 -5.64
CA LEU A 76 -14.47 11.01 -5.29
C LEU A 76 -13.92 10.29 -4.05
N SER A 77 -14.79 9.62 -3.28
CA SER A 77 -14.35 8.80 -2.14
C SER A 77 -13.63 7.55 -2.65
N ALA A 78 -12.65 7.09 -1.86
CA ALA A 78 -11.87 5.88 -2.14
C ALA A 78 -12.80 4.71 -2.53
N LEU A 79 -12.40 3.99 -3.58
CA LEU A 79 -12.99 2.72 -3.99
C LEU A 79 -12.05 1.61 -3.54
N TYR A 80 -12.57 0.68 -2.74
CA TYR A 80 -11.80 -0.41 -2.17
C TYR A 80 -11.96 -1.67 -3.04
N GLY A 81 -10.90 -2.46 -3.11
CA GLY A 81 -10.87 -3.70 -3.88
C GLY A 81 -9.83 -4.66 -3.32
N LEU A 82 -9.84 -5.89 -3.84
CA LEU A 82 -8.87 -6.91 -3.44
C LEU A 82 -7.45 -6.48 -3.83
N THR A 83 -6.52 -6.61 -2.90
CA THR A 83 -5.08 -6.39 -3.09
C THR A 83 -4.33 -7.67 -2.72
N LYS A 84 -3.02 -7.74 -3.00
CA LYS A 84 -2.17 -8.88 -2.57
C LYS A 84 -2.14 -9.12 -1.05
N PHE A 85 -2.72 -8.23 -0.25
CA PHE A 85 -2.81 -8.32 1.21
C PHE A 85 -4.19 -8.73 1.72
N SER A 86 -5.16 -8.94 0.82
CA SER A 86 -6.56 -9.17 1.22
C SER A 86 -6.82 -10.52 1.88
N ASP A 87 -5.84 -11.40 1.97
CA ASP A 87 -5.87 -12.68 2.68
C ASP A 87 -5.06 -12.64 3.97
N MET A 88 -4.65 -11.46 4.45
CA MET A 88 -3.89 -11.30 5.68
C MET A 88 -4.78 -10.75 6.79
N THR A 89 -4.51 -11.17 8.01
CA THR A 89 -5.10 -10.52 9.19
C THR A 89 -4.44 -9.16 9.42
N GLU A 90 -5.08 -8.27 10.18
CA GLU A 90 -4.49 -6.98 10.52
C GLU A 90 -3.16 -7.13 11.27
N SER A 91 -3.08 -8.07 12.21
CA SER A 91 -1.87 -8.39 12.95
C SER A 91 -0.78 -8.93 12.03
N GLU A 92 -1.11 -9.85 11.13
CA GLU A 92 -0.14 -10.38 10.17
C GLU A 92 0.38 -9.26 9.23
N PHE A 93 -0.51 -8.39 8.75
CA PHE A 93 -0.11 -7.27 7.91
C PHE A 93 0.80 -6.31 8.66
N LYS A 94 0.47 -5.99 9.92
CA LYS A 94 1.31 -5.18 10.80
C LYS A 94 2.69 -5.82 10.94
N ASP A 95 2.77 -7.03 11.47
CA ASP A 95 4.05 -7.69 11.76
C ASP A 95 4.94 -7.85 10.52
N ARG A 96 4.36 -8.00 9.32
CA ARG A 96 5.12 -8.22 8.08
C ARG A 96 5.49 -6.95 7.31
N TYR A 97 4.68 -5.90 7.39
CA TYR A 97 4.83 -4.71 6.53
C TYR A 97 4.91 -3.40 7.29
N LEU A 98 4.36 -3.35 8.50
CA LEU A 98 4.46 -2.22 9.41
C LEU A 98 5.40 -2.61 10.53
N GLN A 99 6.68 -2.29 10.40
CA GLN A 99 7.56 -2.40 11.56
C GLN A 99 6.95 -1.64 12.73
N SER A 100 7.00 -2.26 13.91
CA SER A 100 6.70 -1.57 15.16
C SER A 100 7.49 -0.27 15.17
N ASP A 101 6.79 0.84 15.41
CA ASP A 101 7.36 2.19 15.55
C ASP A 101 8.81 2.09 16.00
N LEU A 102 9.74 2.63 15.17
CA LEU A 102 11.16 2.77 15.50
C LEU A 102 11.29 2.82 17.01
N PRO A 103 11.92 1.81 17.67
CA PRO A 103 11.90 1.70 19.12
C PRO A 103 12.21 3.08 19.64
N THR A 104 11.43 3.56 20.59
CA THR A 104 11.34 4.90 21.20
C THR A 104 12.73 5.50 21.49
N ARG A 105 13.50 5.76 20.44
CA ARG A 105 14.90 6.23 20.40
C ARG A 105 14.91 7.66 19.89
N ILE A 106 13.81 8.11 19.30
CA ILE A 106 13.51 9.53 19.09
C ILE A 106 13.38 10.27 20.43
N THR A 107 12.96 9.61 21.52
CA THR A 107 12.93 10.25 22.86
C THR A 107 14.33 10.55 23.40
N ASN A 108 15.34 9.74 23.07
CA ASN A 108 16.73 9.99 23.43
C ASN A 108 17.48 10.90 22.43
N ARG A 109 16.90 11.19 21.26
CA ARG A 109 17.44 12.15 20.30
C ARG A 109 17.26 13.62 20.71
N LYS A 110 16.65 13.87 21.88
CA LYS A 110 16.78 15.16 22.58
C LYS A 110 18.18 15.40 23.19
N LEU A 111 19.11 14.43 23.17
CA LEU A 111 20.42 14.54 23.83
C LEU A 111 21.67 14.54 22.93
N ARG A 112 21.56 14.56 21.59
CA ARG A 112 22.75 14.70 20.69
C ARG A 112 22.75 15.94 19.80
N ARG A 113 21.98 16.98 20.11
CA ARG A 113 22.12 18.33 19.52
C ARG A 113 23.29 19.14 20.13
N SER A 114 24.36 18.50 20.56
CA SER A 114 25.55 19.21 21.01
C SER A 114 26.80 18.38 20.73
N ARG A 115 27.81 19.07 20.18
CA ARG A 115 29.15 18.59 19.82
C ARG A 115 29.26 17.92 18.45
N ASP A 116 28.97 18.64 17.37
CA ASP A 116 30.06 19.10 16.49
C ASP A 116 29.60 20.15 15.46
N GLY A 117 30.17 21.35 15.58
CA GLY A 117 30.80 22.07 14.46
C GLY A 117 30.01 22.72 13.32
N GLY A 118 28.82 22.28 12.92
CA GLY A 118 28.17 22.78 11.71
C GLY A 118 27.08 23.84 11.96
N ARG A 119 27.44 25.07 12.34
CA ARG A 119 26.48 26.20 12.32
C ARG A 119 26.15 26.55 10.86
N HIS A 120 25.28 25.77 10.21
CA HIS A 120 24.43 26.33 9.18
C HIS A 120 23.54 27.36 9.87
N LYS A 121 24.00 28.62 9.90
CA LYS A 121 23.14 29.75 10.16
C LYS A 121 22.02 29.63 9.14
N HIS A 122 20.87 29.12 9.56
CA HIS A 122 19.63 29.34 8.86
C HIS A 122 19.42 30.85 8.92
N HIS A 123 20.03 31.57 7.99
CA HIS A 123 19.45 32.81 7.51
C HIS A 123 18.09 32.37 6.96
N HIS A 124 17.09 32.36 7.83
CA HIS A 124 15.70 32.48 7.47
C HIS A 124 15.54 33.86 6.84
N ARG A 125 16.13 34.04 5.66
CA ARG A 125 15.59 34.96 4.70
C ARG A 125 14.30 34.29 4.28
N ASN A 126 13.26 34.49 5.09
CA ASN A 126 11.88 34.28 4.74
C ASN A 126 11.55 35.28 3.62
N LYS A 127 12.19 35.15 2.45
CA LYS A 127 11.47 35.33 1.20
C LYS A 127 10.55 34.11 1.12
N ARG A 128 9.52 34.07 1.98
CA ARG A 128 8.28 33.41 1.60
C ARG A 128 7.98 34.03 0.26
N ALA A 129 8.07 33.25 -0.82
CA ALA A 129 7.71 33.72 -2.14
C ALA A 129 6.34 34.35 -1.99
N THR A 130 6.30 35.67 -2.09
CA THR A 130 5.08 36.46 -1.99
C THR A 130 4.24 36.05 -3.18
N THR A 131 3.28 35.17 -2.90
CA THR A 131 2.14 34.82 -3.75
C THR A 131 2.48 34.48 -5.20
N THR A 132 2.93 33.26 -5.43
CA THR A 132 2.57 32.53 -6.65
C THR A 132 1.31 31.75 -6.38
N THR A 133 0.26 31.96 -7.18
CA THR A 133 -1.00 31.23 -7.14
C THR A 133 -0.69 29.72 -7.18
N ILE A 134 -0.95 29.00 -6.09
CA ILE A 134 -0.80 27.55 -6.05
C ILE A 134 -1.92 26.97 -6.91
N PRO A 135 -1.60 26.07 -7.87
CA PRO A 135 -2.62 25.49 -8.73
C PRO A 135 -3.59 24.61 -7.91
N LEU A 136 -4.86 24.59 -8.32
CA LEU A 136 -5.90 23.76 -7.69
C LEU A 136 -5.62 22.25 -7.83
N LYS A 137 -4.89 21.85 -8.87
CA LYS A 137 -4.44 20.48 -9.11
C LYS A 137 -2.97 20.49 -9.48
N PHE A 138 -2.19 19.61 -8.88
CA PHE A 138 -0.77 19.47 -9.15
C PHE A 138 -0.33 18.02 -8.98
N ASP A 139 0.40 17.50 -9.96
CA ASP A 139 0.94 16.15 -9.92
C ASP A 139 2.36 16.13 -10.50
N TRP A 140 3.32 15.70 -9.70
CA TRP A 140 4.71 15.57 -10.10
C TRP A 140 4.94 14.46 -11.14
N ARG A 141 4.05 13.46 -11.21
CA ARG A 141 4.10 12.38 -12.21
C ARG A 141 3.83 12.93 -13.61
N GLU A 142 2.90 13.87 -13.74
CA GLU A 142 2.59 14.56 -15.00
C GLU A 142 3.78 15.41 -15.51
N ARG A 143 4.80 15.63 -14.67
CA ARG A 143 6.01 16.39 -14.99
C ARG A 143 7.25 15.52 -15.22
N GLY A 144 7.10 14.20 -15.19
CA GLY A 144 8.23 13.28 -15.41
C GLY A 144 9.32 13.36 -14.34
N ILE A 145 8.97 13.71 -13.10
CA ILE A 145 9.95 13.80 -12.00
C ILE A 145 9.82 12.68 -10.96
N VAL A 146 8.93 11.70 -11.20
CA VAL A 146 8.69 10.58 -10.28
C VAL A 146 8.99 9.29 -11.01
N THR A 147 9.81 8.43 -10.40
CA THR A 147 10.14 7.10 -10.91
C THR A 147 8.96 6.13 -10.79
N LYS A 148 9.14 4.90 -11.30
CA LYS A 148 8.13 3.84 -11.18
C LYS A 148 7.86 3.49 -9.71
N VAL A 149 6.66 2.98 -9.45
CA VAL A 149 6.32 2.44 -8.12
C VAL A 149 7.18 1.20 -7.86
N ASN A 150 7.89 1.19 -6.73
CA ASN A 150 8.70 0.07 -6.26
C ASN A 150 7.96 -0.76 -5.20
N ASN A 151 8.54 -1.89 -4.81
CA ASN A 151 7.94 -2.83 -3.87
C ASN A 151 8.98 -3.33 -2.87
N GLN A 152 8.88 -2.89 -1.62
CA GLN A 152 9.77 -3.29 -0.51
C GLN A 152 9.69 -4.78 -0.12
N LYS A 153 8.70 -5.51 -0.66
CA LYS A 153 8.43 -6.91 -0.29
C LYS A 153 8.21 -7.01 1.22
N LYS A 154 8.89 -7.93 1.90
CA LYS A 154 8.79 -8.17 3.36
C LYS A 154 9.86 -7.42 4.17
N CYS A 155 10.70 -6.61 3.51
CA CYS A 155 11.72 -5.81 4.18
C CYS A 155 11.07 -4.51 4.66
N GLY A 156 11.21 -4.15 5.93
CA GLY A 156 10.70 -2.87 6.43
C GLY A 156 11.64 -1.71 6.11
N ALA A 157 11.96 -1.57 4.82
CA ALA A 157 12.81 -0.53 4.27
C ALA A 157 12.00 0.66 3.73
N CYS A 158 10.77 0.88 4.21
CA CYS A 158 9.93 1.99 3.75
C CYS A 158 10.66 3.34 3.87
N TRP A 159 11.48 3.49 4.91
CA TRP A 159 12.35 4.65 5.13
C TRP A 159 13.34 4.87 3.96
N ALA A 160 13.97 3.80 3.48
CA ALA A 160 14.92 3.85 2.38
C ALA A 160 14.19 4.18 1.07
N PHE A 161 13.06 3.53 0.77
CA PHE A 161 12.26 3.84 -0.42
C PHE A 161 11.80 5.30 -0.44
N SER A 162 11.29 5.81 0.68
CA SER A 162 10.85 7.20 0.84
C SER A 162 12.00 8.18 0.56
N THR A 163 13.14 7.94 1.19
CA THR A 163 14.32 8.81 1.06
C THR A 163 14.89 8.80 -0.36
N VAL A 164 15.08 7.61 -0.94
CA VAL A 164 15.69 7.46 -2.26
C VAL A 164 14.79 8.06 -3.34
N GLN A 165 13.48 7.82 -3.33
CA GLN A 165 12.56 8.41 -4.33
C GLN A 165 12.50 9.94 -4.23
N ASN A 166 12.67 10.50 -3.04
CA ASN A 166 12.81 11.94 -2.87
C ASN A 166 14.10 12.44 -3.54
N MET A 167 15.24 11.76 -3.31
CA MET A 167 16.52 12.11 -3.95
C MET A 167 16.43 12.02 -5.47
N GLU A 168 15.81 10.98 -6.03
CA GLU A 168 15.54 10.83 -7.47
C GLU A 168 14.75 12.03 -8.01
N SER A 169 13.67 12.42 -7.31
CA SER A 169 12.82 13.55 -7.71
C SER A 169 13.58 14.88 -7.68
N MET A 170 14.38 15.10 -6.62
CA MET A 170 15.21 16.31 -6.49
C MET A 170 16.31 16.37 -7.54
N TYR A 171 16.91 15.22 -7.86
CA TYR A 171 17.89 15.09 -8.93
C TYR A 171 17.26 15.41 -10.29
N ALA A 172 16.07 14.87 -10.58
CA ALA A 172 15.31 15.17 -11.79
C ALA A 172 14.93 16.65 -11.91
N LEU A 173 14.53 17.28 -10.80
CA LEU A 173 14.22 18.72 -10.78
C LEU A 173 15.42 19.59 -11.13
N LYS A 174 16.59 19.27 -10.56
CA LYS A 174 17.82 20.04 -10.73
C LYS A 174 18.48 19.80 -12.08
N TYR A 175 18.62 18.54 -12.48
CA TYR A 175 19.43 18.14 -13.64
C TYR A 175 18.58 17.76 -14.86
N LYS A 176 17.26 17.78 -14.75
CA LYS A 176 16.32 17.39 -15.82
C LYS A 176 16.53 15.96 -16.31
N ASN A 177 17.04 15.10 -15.42
CA ASN A 177 17.29 13.70 -15.69
C ASN A 177 16.64 12.86 -14.58
N LEU A 178 15.62 12.07 -14.94
CA LEU A 178 15.00 11.13 -14.02
C LEU A 178 15.79 9.83 -14.00
N THR A 179 16.62 9.67 -12.98
CA THR A 179 17.48 8.49 -12.78
C THR A 179 16.98 7.71 -11.57
N SER A 180 16.91 6.38 -11.70
CA SER A 180 16.59 5.53 -10.55
C SER A 180 17.84 5.21 -9.74
N LEU A 181 17.78 5.43 -8.44
CA LEU A 181 18.88 5.27 -7.48
C LEU A 181 18.68 4.00 -6.64
N SER A 182 19.79 3.42 -6.19
CA SER A 182 19.79 2.13 -5.49
C SER A 182 19.18 2.25 -4.10
N VAL A 183 18.01 1.63 -3.92
CA VAL A 183 17.41 1.50 -2.59
C VAL A 183 18.19 0.49 -1.75
N GLN A 184 18.74 -0.55 -2.37
CA GLN A 184 19.52 -1.56 -1.67
C GLN A 184 20.80 -0.96 -1.06
N GLN A 185 21.46 -0.03 -1.76
CA GLN A 185 22.61 0.67 -1.19
C GLN A 185 22.23 1.47 0.06
N ALA A 186 21.07 2.12 0.07
CA ALA A 186 20.59 2.82 1.25
C ALA A 186 20.35 1.82 2.41
N ILE A 187 19.68 0.69 2.14
CA ILE A 187 19.43 -0.37 3.11
C ILE A 187 20.73 -0.89 3.72
N ASP A 188 21.76 -1.12 2.91
CA ASP A 188 23.02 -1.74 3.34
C ASP A 188 23.98 -0.76 4.02
N CYS A 189 23.91 0.54 3.68
CA CYS A 189 24.99 1.49 3.97
C CYS A 189 24.58 2.72 4.82
N ALA A 190 23.30 2.95 5.11
CA ALA A 190 22.85 4.23 5.69
C ALA A 190 23.44 4.61 7.06
N ARG A 191 23.96 3.64 7.83
CA ARG A 191 24.55 3.86 9.18
C ARG A 191 23.58 4.66 10.09
N TYR A 192 24.08 5.21 11.20
CA TYR A 192 23.36 6.17 12.07
C TYR A 192 21.97 5.71 12.54
N ASP A 193 21.90 4.50 13.10
CA ASP A 193 20.67 3.86 13.60
C ASP A 193 19.63 3.47 12.53
N ASN A 194 19.99 3.50 11.24
CA ASN A 194 19.26 2.77 10.21
C ASN A 194 19.74 1.31 10.20
N ASP A 195 18.81 0.40 10.45
CA ASP A 195 19.06 -1.04 10.61
C ASP A 195 18.47 -1.84 9.44
N GLY A 196 18.66 -1.32 8.21
CA GLY A 196 18.23 -1.96 6.98
C GLY A 196 16.75 -2.36 6.99
N CYS A 197 16.50 -3.67 6.90
CA CYS A 197 15.15 -4.26 6.90
C CYS A 197 14.46 -4.31 8.27
N ASN A 198 15.12 -3.87 9.35
CA ASN A 198 14.56 -3.70 10.70
C ASN A 198 14.18 -2.24 11.01
N GLY A 199 14.45 -1.32 10.08
CA GLY A 199 13.90 0.03 10.08
C GLY A 199 14.94 1.12 9.97
N GLY A 200 14.47 2.36 9.90
CA GLY A 200 15.31 3.53 9.75
C GLY A 200 14.52 4.83 9.75
N ASP A 201 15.25 5.94 9.77
CA ASP A 201 14.74 7.31 9.81
C ASP A 201 15.30 8.13 8.64
N ASP A 202 14.42 8.54 7.74
CA ASP A 202 14.76 9.31 6.53
C ASP A 202 15.62 10.54 6.86
N CYS A 203 15.32 11.23 7.97
CA CYS A 203 16.04 12.43 8.38
C CYS A 203 17.50 12.15 8.74
N THR A 204 17.80 11.03 9.41
CA THR A 204 19.19 10.60 9.65
C THR A 204 19.92 10.43 8.33
N PHE A 205 19.31 9.73 7.38
CA PHE A 205 19.98 9.31 6.17
C PHE A 205 20.23 10.50 5.25
N PHE A 206 19.26 11.42 5.11
CA PHE A 206 19.46 12.69 4.39
C PHE A 206 20.65 13.50 4.92
N ALA A 207 20.91 13.47 6.23
CA ALA A 207 21.99 14.25 6.83
C ALA A 207 23.39 13.70 6.53
N VAL A 208 23.50 12.42 6.17
CA VAL A 208 24.79 11.70 6.09
C VAL A 208 25.06 11.08 4.72
N ALA A 209 24.09 11.09 3.82
CA ALA A 209 24.25 10.51 2.48
C ALA A 209 25.26 11.32 1.66
N GLU A 210 26.36 10.68 1.27
CA GLU A 210 27.41 11.26 0.42
C GLU A 210 27.21 10.95 -1.08
N GLY A 211 26.19 10.17 -1.41
CA GLY A 211 25.84 9.79 -2.78
C GLY A 211 25.17 8.42 -2.83
N LEU A 212 24.43 8.17 -3.92
CA LEU A 212 23.84 6.88 -4.23
C LEU A 212 24.17 6.49 -5.66
N GLN A 213 24.41 5.20 -5.87
CA GLN A 213 24.58 4.56 -7.16
C GLN A 213 23.22 4.41 -7.85
N CYS A 214 23.23 4.21 -9.17
CA CYS A 214 22.02 3.87 -9.90
C CYS A 214 21.53 2.47 -9.48
N GLU A 215 20.21 2.26 -9.49
CA GLU A 215 19.58 0.95 -9.18
C GLU A 215 20.11 -0.19 -10.07
N SER A 216 20.63 0.11 -11.26
CA SER A 216 21.20 -0.90 -12.16
C SER A 216 22.61 -1.39 -11.78
N VAL A 217 23.27 -0.72 -10.83
CA VAL A 217 24.68 -0.97 -10.48
C VAL A 217 24.82 -1.71 -9.15
N PHE A 218 23.90 -1.47 -8.22
CA PHE A 218 23.89 -1.99 -6.87
C PHE A 218 22.52 -2.57 -6.56
#